data_AF-A0A931PAA8-F1
#
_entry.id   AF-A0A931PAA8-F1
#
_cell.length_a   1.000
_cell.length_b   1.000
_cell.length_c   1.000
_cell.angle_alpha   90.00
_cell.angle_beta   90.00
_cell.angle_gamma   90.00
#
_symmetry.space_group_name_H-M   'P 1'
#
loop_
_entity.id
_entity.type
_entity.pdbx_description
1 polymer ?
#
loop_
_entity_poly.entity_id
_entity_poly.type
_entity_poly.pdbx_seq_one_letter_code
_entity_poly.pdbx_strand_id
1 'polypeptide(L)'
;MERKKPDVDIIRDILQLALSVYPASSFIKSLSLQYEERGGLSKKQLQGLYDKSLKSGNIPPAKLATLEAVIKKKPNRYKSERPSHSPLYAKDEKTGEMIGAVLAKYPEHKRVLFLKAKYDNNEVMTAMEKNDLERFYRLLK
;
A
#
# COMPACT_ATOMS: atom_id res chain seq x y z
N MET A 1 -3.50 27.82 -22.56
CA MET A 1 -2.24 27.56 -21.83
C MET A 1 -1.67 28.89 -21.41
N GLU A 2 -1.78 29.26 -20.13
CA GLU A 2 -1.18 30.49 -19.62
C GLU A 2 0.35 30.33 -19.66
N ARG A 3 0.99 30.99 -20.62
CA ARG A 3 2.45 31.14 -20.62
C ARG A 3 2.79 31.97 -19.40
N LYS A 4 3.39 31.34 -18.39
CA LYS A 4 3.94 32.06 -17.23
C LYS A 4 4.79 33.21 -17.77
N LYS A 5 4.53 34.42 -17.29
CA LYS A 5 5.36 35.60 -17.55
C LYS A 5 6.83 35.23 -17.29
N PRO A 6 7.82 35.85 -17.96
CA PRO A 6 9.24 35.64 -17.70
C PRO A 6 9.69 36.24 -16.34
N ASP A 7 8.81 36.22 -15.35
CA ASP A 7 9.05 36.64 -13.97
C ASP A 7 9.71 35.46 -13.23
N VAL A 8 11.05 35.47 -13.25
CA VAL A 8 11.96 34.70 -12.37
C VAL A 8 11.48 33.30 -11.97
N ASP A 9 11.93 32.27 -12.71
CA ASP A 9 11.69 30.88 -12.33
C ASP A 9 12.64 30.41 -11.22
N ILE A 10 12.27 30.70 -9.98
CA ILE A 10 13.04 30.35 -8.78
C ILE A 10 13.28 28.83 -8.68
N ILE A 11 12.34 27.99 -9.13
CA ILE A 11 12.47 26.53 -9.04
C ILE A 11 13.55 26.05 -10.01
N ARG A 12 13.55 26.58 -11.24
CA ARG A 12 14.59 26.30 -12.24
C ARG A 12 15.97 26.72 -11.75
N ASP A 13 16.07 27.91 -11.18
CA ASP A 13 17.33 28.43 -10.63
C ASP A 13 17.88 27.51 -9.53
N ILE A 14 17.03 27.08 -8.60
CA ILE A 14 17.43 26.17 -7.53
C ILE A 14 17.85 24.80 -8.09
N LEU A 15 17.16 24.30 -9.12
CA LEU A 15 17.55 23.04 -9.78
C LEU A 15 18.93 23.14 -10.43
N GLN A 16 19.24 24.25 -11.11
CA GLN A 16 20.55 24.49 -11.72
C GLN A 16 21.66 24.60 -10.66
N LEU A 17 21.41 25.33 -9.56
CA LEU A 17 22.35 25.39 -8.43
C LEU A 17 22.51 24.03 -7.74
N ALA A 18 21.44 23.24 -7.61
CA ALA A 18 21.52 21.91 -7.04
C ALA A 18 22.28 20.94 -7.96
N LEU A 19 22.19 21.09 -9.29
CA LEU A 19 22.95 20.30 -10.26
C LEU A 19 24.45 20.64 -10.22
N SER A 20 24.81 21.91 -10.03
CA SER A 20 26.22 22.30 -9.92
C SER A 20 26.87 21.75 -8.65
N VAL A 21 26.12 21.69 -7.54
CA VAL A 21 26.63 21.10 -6.28
C VAL A 21 26.59 19.58 -6.29
N TYR A 22 25.57 18.96 -6.89
CA TYR A 22 25.39 17.50 -6.90
C TYR A 22 25.29 16.92 -8.32
N PRO A 23 26.34 17.04 -9.15
CA PRO A 23 26.32 16.58 -10.54
C PRO A 23 26.24 15.05 -10.68
N ALA A 24 26.61 14.29 -9.64
CA ALA A 24 26.50 12.83 -9.64
C ALA A 24 25.10 12.33 -9.20
N SER A 25 24.25 13.20 -8.65
CA SER A 25 22.96 12.80 -8.10
C SER A 25 21.94 12.52 -9.22
N SER A 26 21.60 11.25 -9.40
CA SER A 26 20.52 10.82 -10.32
C SER A 26 19.17 11.44 -9.95
N PHE A 27 18.94 11.69 -8.65
CA PHE A 27 17.74 12.33 -8.15
C PHE A 27 17.59 13.77 -8.68
N ILE A 28 18.61 14.62 -8.55
CA ILE A 28 18.51 16.02 -9.00
C ILE A 28 18.43 16.09 -10.54
N LYS A 29 19.17 15.24 -11.25
CA LYS A 29 19.06 15.11 -12.73
C LYS A 29 17.65 14.78 -13.17
N SER A 30 17.04 13.75 -12.56
CA SER A 30 15.68 13.36 -12.89
C SER A 30 14.65 14.45 -12.55
N LEU A 31 14.85 15.21 -11.46
CA LEU A 31 13.99 16.35 -11.15
C LEU A 31 14.11 17.47 -12.18
N SER A 32 15.33 17.79 -12.62
CA SER A 32 15.57 18.82 -13.63
C SER A 32 14.90 18.47 -14.95
N LEU A 33 15.14 17.25 -15.45
CA LEU A 33 14.54 16.76 -16.69
C LEU A 33 13.00 16.76 -16.61
N GLN A 34 12.46 16.23 -15.51
CA GLN A 34 11.01 16.24 -15.32
C GLN A 34 10.43 17.67 -15.26
N TYR A 35 11.14 18.62 -14.67
CA TYR A 35 10.70 20.01 -14.60
C TYR A 35 10.71 20.66 -15.99
N GLU A 36 11.73 20.38 -16.80
CA GLU A 36 11.82 20.85 -18.18
C GLU A 36 10.72 20.25 -19.06
N GLU A 37 10.45 18.96 -18.94
CA GLU A 37 9.44 18.26 -19.75
C GLU A 37 8.00 18.66 -19.41
N ARG A 38 7.67 18.79 -18.11
CA ARG A 38 6.27 18.97 -17.66
C ARG A 38 5.98 20.33 -17.03
N GLY A 39 6.98 21.18 -16.84
CA GLY A 39 6.84 22.54 -16.29
C GLY A 39 6.47 22.63 -14.79
N GLY A 40 6.54 21.51 -14.05
CA GLY A 40 6.14 21.47 -12.65
C GLY A 40 6.66 20.25 -11.89
N LEU A 41 6.73 20.34 -10.57
CA LEU A 41 7.10 19.22 -9.69
C LEU A 41 5.97 18.92 -8.68
N SER A 42 5.89 17.66 -8.24
CA SER A 42 5.00 17.28 -7.14
C SER A 42 5.48 17.86 -5.81
N LYS A 43 4.57 17.96 -4.82
CA LYS A 43 4.90 18.50 -3.49
C LYS A 43 6.06 17.75 -2.83
N LYS A 44 6.07 16.42 -2.92
CA LYS A 44 7.12 15.56 -2.36
C LYS A 44 8.48 15.78 -3.04
N GLN A 45 8.47 16.02 -4.35
CA GLN A 45 9.68 16.29 -5.11
C GLN A 45 10.28 17.66 -4.76
N LEU A 46 9.44 18.68 -4.57
CA LEU A 46 9.89 19.98 -4.09
C LEU A 46 10.45 19.90 -2.66
N GLN A 47 9.84 19.09 -1.79
CA GLN A 47 10.37 18.84 -0.45
C GLN A 47 11.76 18.18 -0.52
N GLY A 48 11.91 17.13 -1.33
CA GLY A 48 13.20 16.47 -1.51
C GLY A 48 14.26 17.40 -2.12
N LEU A 49 13.87 18.32 -3.00
CA LEU A 49 14.75 19.38 -3.50
C LEU A 49 15.16 20.34 -2.37
N TYR A 50 14.20 20.82 -1.57
CA TYR A 50 14.47 21.71 -0.43
C TYR A 50 15.44 21.08 0.56
N ASP A 51 15.23 19.81 0.96
CA ASP A 51 16.10 19.12 1.91
C ASP A 51 17.52 18.93 1.38
N LYS A 52 17.68 18.72 0.06
CA LYS A 52 19.00 18.64 -0.58
C LYS A 52 19.67 20.01 -0.67
N SER A 53 18.88 21.04 -0.96
CA SER A 53 19.34 22.42 -1.06
C SER A 53 19.74 23.02 0.30
N LEU A 54 19.09 22.60 1.39
CA LEU A 54 19.51 22.95 2.75
C LEU A 54 20.88 22.37 3.10
N LYS A 55 21.16 21.12 2.67
CA LYS A 55 22.41 20.44 2.97
C LYS A 55 23.60 20.97 2.17
N SER A 56 23.37 21.53 0.98
CA SER A 56 24.44 22.07 0.14
C SER A 56 24.97 23.43 0.61
N GLY A 57 24.21 24.20 1.41
CA GLY A 57 24.61 25.51 1.94
C GLY A 57 24.87 26.62 0.92
N ASN A 58 24.98 26.28 -0.37
CA ASN A 58 25.37 27.17 -1.46
C ASN A 58 24.17 27.80 -2.21
N ILE A 59 23.00 27.84 -1.58
CA ILE A 59 21.77 28.35 -2.18
C ILE A 59 21.27 29.55 -1.38
N PRO A 60 20.96 30.69 -2.03
CA PRO A 60 20.50 31.88 -1.32
C PRO A 60 19.26 31.62 -0.45
N PRO A 61 19.23 32.13 0.80
CA PRO A 61 18.15 31.87 1.74
C PRO A 61 16.79 32.42 1.25
N ALA A 62 16.79 33.51 0.50
CA ALA A 62 15.58 34.07 -0.12
C ALA A 62 14.91 33.10 -1.12
N LYS A 63 15.72 32.34 -1.88
CA LYS A 63 15.24 31.34 -2.84
C LYS A 63 14.71 30.09 -2.11
N LEU A 64 15.34 29.70 -1.00
CA LEU A 64 14.87 28.61 -0.16
C LEU A 64 13.52 28.94 0.49
N ALA A 65 13.36 30.16 1.01
CA ALA A 65 12.10 30.61 1.62
C ALA A 65 10.94 30.62 0.61
N THR A 66 11.20 31.01 -0.64
CA THR A 66 10.20 30.97 -1.71
C THR A 66 9.85 29.54 -2.12
N LEU A 67 10.83 28.64 -2.21
CA LEU A 67 10.57 27.21 -2.43
C LEU A 67 9.69 26.62 -1.32
N GLU A 68 9.99 26.94 -0.07
CA GLU A 68 9.20 26.51 1.10
C GLU A 68 7.76 27.06 1.04
N ALA A 69 7.58 28.33 0.68
CA ALA A 69 6.25 28.92 0.49
C ALA A 69 5.45 28.21 -0.62
N VAL A 70 6.10 27.84 -1.73
CA VAL A 70 5.47 27.05 -2.81
C VAL A 70 5.06 25.66 -2.32
N ILE A 71 5.88 25.01 -1.49
CA ILE A 71 5.55 23.70 -0.89
C ILE A 71 4.33 23.83 0.03
N LYS A 72 4.29 24.86 0.89
CA LYS A 72 3.19 25.11 1.82
C LYS A 72 1.87 25.39 1.09
N LYS A 73 1.91 26.10 -0.06
CA LYS A 73 0.72 26.35 -0.90
C LYS A 73 0.14 25.09 -1.56
N LYS A 74 0.92 24.02 -1.73
CA LYS A 74 0.42 22.79 -2.37
C LYS A 74 -0.43 21.98 -1.38
N PRO A 75 -1.61 21.47 -1.78
CA PRO A 75 -2.48 20.68 -0.90
C PRO A 75 -1.83 19.35 -0.51
N ASN A 76 -2.09 18.90 0.72
CA ASN A 76 -1.77 17.54 1.14
C ASN A 76 -2.83 16.59 0.60
N ARG A 77 -2.43 15.65 -0.27
CA ARG A 77 -3.29 14.55 -0.71
C ARG A 77 -2.93 13.32 0.09
N TYR A 78 -3.78 12.96 1.05
CA TYR A 78 -3.64 11.71 1.78
C TYR A 78 -4.15 10.55 0.91
N LYS A 79 -3.48 9.40 0.96
CA LYS A 79 -4.05 8.17 0.43
C LYS A 79 -5.11 7.70 1.41
N SER A 80 -6.26 7.25 0.92
CA SER A 80 -7.25 6.59 1.75
C SER A 80 -6.61 5.41 2.49
N GLU A 81 -7.06 5.20 3.73
CA GLU A 81 -6.69 4.02 4.49
C GLU A 81 -7.09 2.77 3.70
N ARG A 82 -6.20 1.77 3.66
CA ARG A 82 -6.51 0.52 2.99
C ARG A 82 -7.66 -0.15 3.77
N PRO A 83 -8.64 -0.76 3.10
CA PRO A 83 -9.65 -1.53 3.80
C PRO A 83 -8.97 -2.61 4.65
N SER A 84 -9.51 -2.86 5.84
CA SER A 84 -8.97 -3.88 6.75
C SER A 84 -8.91 -5.23 6.04
N HIS A 85 -7.85 -5.99 6.27
CA HIS A 85 -7.69 -7.33 5.72
C HIS A 85 -8.84 -8.23 6.20
N SER A 86 -9.85 -8.44 5.35
CA SER A 86 -10.83 -9.50 5.58
C SER A 86 -10.12 -10.84 5.34
N PRO A 87 -10.20 -11.81 6.26
CA PRO A 87 -9.64 -13.13 6.01
C PRO A 87 -10.31 -13.75 4.77
N LEU A 88 -9.51 -14.29 3.84
CA LEU A 88 -10.01 -14.92 2.61
C LEU A 88 -10.94 -16.12 2.88
N TYR A 89 -10.91 -16.66 4.09
CA TYR A 89 -11.67 -17.84 4.50
C TYR A 89 -12.36 -17.58 5.84
N ALA A 90 -13.70 -17.60 5.83
CA ALA A 90 -14.51 -17.77 7.03
C ALA A 90 -14.80 -19.27 7.17
N LYS A 91 -14.26 -19.91 8.20
CA LYS A 91 -14.56 -21.33 8.48
C LYS A 91 -16.04 -21.44 8.89
N ASP A 92 -16.76 -22.40 8.30
CA ASP A 92 -18.14 -22.71 8.70
C ASP A 92 -18.15 -23.33 10.11
N GLU A 93 -18.37 -22.54 11.16
CA GLU A 93 -18.35 -22.98 12.57
C GLU A 93 -19.26 -24.20 12.82
N LYS A 94 -20.45 -24.21 12.23
CA LYS A 94 -21.41 -25.32 12.30
C LYS A 94 -20.84 -26.65 11.82
N THR A 95 -20.01 -26.60 10.77
CA THR A 95 -19.37 -27.80 10.22
C THR A 95 -18.33 -28.34 11.20
N GLY A 96 -17.57 -27.45 11.85
CA GLY A 96 -16.62 -27.81 12.89
C GLY A 96 -17.28 -28.47 14.10
N GLU A 97 -18.42 -27.94 14.56
CA GLU A 97 -19.19 -28.50 15.68
C GLU A 97 -19.70 -29.92 15.38
N MET A 98 -20.27 -30.13 14.20
CA MET A 98 -20.77 -31.45 13.78
C MET A 98 -19.64 -32.49 13.67
N ILE A 99 -18.47 -32.11 13.14
CA ILE A 99 -17.28 -32.98 13.08
C ILE A 99 -16.83 -33.36 14.50
N GLY A 100 -16.76 -32.37 15.40
CA GLY A 100 -16.39 -32.58 16.80
C GLY A 100 -17.35 -33.53 17.51
N ALA A 101 -18.66 -33.34 17.33
CA ALA A 101 -19.68 -34.18 17.94
C ALA A 101 -19.62 -35.65 17.49
N VAL A 102 -19.39 -35.91 16.18
CA VAL A 102 -19.26 -37.29 15.67
C VAL A 102 -17.98 -37.95 16.17
N LEU A 103 -16.84 -37.25 16.13
CA LEU A 103 -15.57 -37.81 16.59
C LEU A 103 -15.51 -38.01 18.11
N ALA A 104 -16.28 -37.26 18.90
CA ALA A 104 -16.38 -37.47 20.33
C ALA A 104 -17.01 -38.83 20.69
N LYS A 105 -18.00 -39.31 19.91
CA LYS A 105 -18.60 -40.64 20.11
C LYS A 105 -17.88 -41.75 19.35
N TYR A 106 -17.39 -41.46 18.14
CA TYR A 106 -16.74 -42.42 17.25
C TYR A 106 -15.38 -41.89 16.77
N PRO A 107 -14.33 -41.99 17.60
CA PRO A 107 -13.01 -41.41 17.30
C PRO A 107 -12.35 -42.03 16.06
N GLU A 108 -12.67 -43.28 15.73
CA GLU A 108 -12.11 -44.00 14.59
C GLU A 108 -12.90 -43.86 13.28
N HIS A 109 -13.87 -42.93 13.22
CA HIS A 109 -14.71 -42.77 12.03
C HIS A 109 -13.92 -42.19 10.86
N LYS A 110 -13.37 -43.08 10.01
CA LYS A 110 -12.46 -42.76 8.88
C LYS A 110 -12.96 -41.62 7.99
N ARG A 111 -14.27 -41.54 7.72
CA ARG A 111 -14.83 -40.45 6.89
C ARG A 111 -14.92 -39.11 7.59
N VAL A 112 -15.15 -39.06 8.90
CA VAL A 112 -15.21 -37.78 9.62
C VAL A 112 -13.81 -37.27 9.94
N LEU A 113 -12.84 -38.18 10.16
CA LEU A 113 -11.42 -37.82 10.23
C LEU A 113 -10.91 -37.17 8.93
N PHE A 114 -11.32 -37.71 7.77
CA PHE A 114 -11.02 -37.10 6.47
C PHE A 114 -11.65 -35.71 6.31
N LEU A 115 -12.91 -35.55 6.74
CA LEU A 115 -13.59 -34.24 6.71
C LEU A 115 -12.97 -33.23 7.69
N LYS A 116 -12.51 -33.68 8.86
CA LYS A 116 -11.75 -32.86 9.81
C LYS A 116 -10.46 -32.33 9.18
N ALA A 117 -9.68 -33.19 8.53
CA ALA A 117 -8.45 -32.78 7.84
C ALA A 117 -8.73 -31.71 6.76
N LYS A 118 -9.81 -31.87 5.98
CA LYS A 118 -10.25 -30.85 5.01
C LYS A 118 -10.64 -29.53 5.66
N TYR A 119 -11.41 -29.58 6.75
CA TYR A 119 -11.84 -28.41 7.50
C TYR A 119 -10.66 -27.67 8.14
N ASP A 120 -9.67 -28.41 8.67
CA ASP A 120 -8.46 -27.85 9.25
C ASP A 120 -7.61 -27.13 8.20
N ASN A 121 -7.53 -27.71 6.98
CA ASN A 121 -6.81 -27.18 5.83
C ASN A 121 -7.53 -26.04 5.07
N ASN A 122 -8.72 -25.60 5.50
CA ASN A 122 -9.57 -24.62 4.79
C ASN A 122 -9.99 -25.06 3.38
N GLU A 123 -10.12 -26.36 3.13
CA GLU A 123 -10.61 -26.88 1.84
C GLU A 123 -12.13 -26.77 1.74
N VAL A 124 -12.63 -26.51 0.53
CA VAL A 124 -14.06 -26.45 0.25
C VAL A 124 -14.65 -27.86 0.29
N MET A 125 -15.64 -28.06 1.17
CA MET A 125 -16.40 -29.31 1.21
C MET A 125 -17.46 -29.34 0.11
N THR A 126 -17.56 -30.49 -0.56
CA THR A 126 -18.60 -30.73 -1.56
C THR A 126 -19.97 -30.87 -0.90
N ALA A 127 -21.05 -30.62 -1.66
CA ALA A 127 -22.43 -30.78 -1.15
C ALA A 127 -22.72 -32.21 -0.68
N MET A 128 -22.11 -33.22 -1.30
CA MET A 128 -22.23 -34.62 -0.92
C MET A 128 -21.59 -34.89 0.44
N GLU A 129 -20.39 -34.34 0.68
CA GLU A 129 -19.68 -34.46 1.96
C GLU A 129 -20.45 -33.79 3.11
N LYS A 130 -21.08 -32.63 2.85
CA LYS A 130 -21.95 -31.94 3.83
C LYS A 130 -23.18 -32.79 4.16
N ASN A 131 -23.82 -33.41 3.16
CA ASN A 131 -24.97 -34.30 3.37
C ASN A 131 -24.61 -35.56 4.17
N ASP A 132 -23.45 -36.17 3.91
CA ASP A 132 -22.99 -37.34 4.66
C ASP A 132 -22.69 -36.99 6.12
N LEU A 133 -22.08 -35.83 6.35
CA LEU A 133 -21.81 -35.31 7.69
C LEU A 133 -23.10 -35.02 8.47
N GLU A 134 -24.13 -34.46 7.84
CA GLU A 134 -25.46 -34.32 8.45
C GLU A 134 -26.10 -35.67 8.78
N ARG A 135 -25.96 -36.68 7.90
CA ARG A 135 -26.46 -38.05 8.17
C ARG A 135 -25.77 -38.66 9.37
N PHE A 136 -24.44 -38.59 9.45
CA PHE A 136 -23.68 -39.10 10.59
C PHE A 136 -24.05 -38.39 11.88
N TYR A 137 -24.23 -37.06 11.82
CA TYR A 137 -24.67 -36.27 12.98
C TYR A 137 -26.08 -36.68 13.46
N ARG A 138 -27.02 -36.94 12.55
CA ARG A 138 -28.37 -37.44 12.91
C ARG A 138 -28.32 -38.83 13.54
N LEU A 139 -27.42 -39.71 13.10
CA LEU A 139 -27.24 -41.05 13.67
C LEU A 139 -26.60 -41.06 15.06
N LEU A 140 -26.08 -39.92 15.53
CA LEU A 140 -25.63 -39.78 16.94
C LEU A 140 -26.80 -39.62 17.92
N LYS A 141 -28.00 -39.31 17.42
CA LYS A 141 -29.22 -39.10 18.22
C LYS A 141 -29.97 -40.42 18.37
#